data_AF-W1XWH1-F1
#
_entry.id   AF-W1XWH1-F1
#
_cell.length_a   1.000
_cell.length_b   1.000
_cell.length_c   1.000
_cell.angle_alpha   90.00
_cell.angle_beta   90.00
_cell.angle_gamma   90.00
#
_symmetry.space_group_name_H-M   'P 1'
#
loop_
_entity.id
_entity.type
_entity.pdbx_description
1 polymer ?
#
loop_
_entity_poly.entity_id
_entity_poly.type
_entity_poly.pdbx_seq_one_letter_code
_entity_poly.pdbx_strand_id
1 'polypeptide(L)'
;KLADNSTLRFRLYDLSLGGMGALLETAKPAELQEGMRFAQIEVNMGQWGVFHFDAQLISISERKVIDGKNETITTPRLSFRFLNVSPTVE
;
A
#
# COMPACT_ATOMS: atom_id res chain seq x y z
N LYS A 1 -0.54 10.51 5.13
CA LYS A 1 -1.03 10.73 6.51
C LYS A 1 -2.55 10.60 6.49
N LEU A 2 -3.12 9.90 7.46
CA LEU A 2 -4.57 9.82 7.64
C LEU A 2 -5.08 11.11 8.31
N ALA A 3 -6.42 11.29 8.37
CA ALA A 3 -7.03 12.51 8.89
C ALA A 3 -6.70 12.73 10.39
N ASP A 4 -6.45 11.64 11.10
CA ASP A 4 -5.95 11.57 12.48
C ASP A 4 -4.43 11.83 12.62
N ASN A 5 -3.73 12.23 11.55
CA ASN A 5 -2.29 12.42 11.49
C ASN A 5 -1.46 11.14 11.74
N SER A 6 -2.11 9.97 11.77
CA SER A 6 -1.43 8.68 11.89
C SER A 6 -0.72 8.30 10.59
N THR A 7 0.32 7.49 10.75
CA THR A 7 1.12 6.97 9.63
C THR A 7 0.68 5.55 9.35
N LEU A 8 0.14 5.33 8.15
CA LEU A 8 -0.17 3.98 7.67
C LEU A 8 1.13 3.26 7.36
N ARG A 9 1.38 2.13 8.03
CA ARG A 9 2.52 1.25 7.74
C ARG A 9 2.03 0.01 7.02
N PHE A 10 2.69 -0.32 5.93
CA PHE A 10 2.38 -1.48 5.12
C PHE A 10 3.66 -2.05 4.54
N ARG A 11 3.61 -3.33 4.20
CA ARG A 11 4.68 -4.04 3.51
C ARG A 11 4.39 -4.03 2.02
N LEU A 12 5.36 -3.61 1.21
CA LEU A 12 5.26 -3.75 -0.23
C LEU A 12 5.13 -5.25 -0.59
N TYR A 13 4.12 -5.58 -1.40
CA TYR A 13 3.86 -6.94 -1.85
C TYR A 13 4.16 -7.11 -3.33
N ASP A 14 3.71 -6.17 -4.15
CA ASP A 14 4.01 -6.12 -5.58
C ASP A 14 4.17 -4.66 -6.03
N LEU A 15 4.96 -4.45 -7.08
CA LEU A 15 5.24 -3.14 -7.65
C LEU A 15 5.22 -3.23 -9.18
N SER A 16 4.60 -2.25 -9.83
CA SER A 16 4.54 -2.10 -11.27
C SER A 16 4.70 -0.62 -11.65
N LEU A 17 4.77 -0.32 -12.95
CA LEU A 17 4.79 1.08 -13.43
C LEU A 17 3.49 1.84 -13.13
N GLY A 18 2.35 1.14 -13.04
CA GLY A 18 1.04 1.76 -12.84
C GLY A 18 0.62 1.88 -11.37
N GLY A 19 1.32 1.22 -10.45
CA GLY A 19 0.89 1.13 -9.07
C GLY A 19 1.56 0.02 -8.28
N MET A 20 1.05 -0.21 -7.07
CA MET A 20 1.59 -1.18 -6.13
C MET A 20 0.52 -1.86 -5.30
N GLY A 21 0.77 -3.11 -4.94
CA GLY A 21 0.06 -3.84 -3.89
C GLY A 21 0.83 -3.77 -2.57
N ALA A 22 0.13 -3.50 -1.48
CA ALA A 22 0.69 -3.47 -0.15
C ALA A 22 -0.13 -4.27 0.85
N LEU A 23 0.53 -4.96 1.78
CA LEU A 23 -0.11 -5.66 2.87
C LEU A 23 -0.10 -4.80 4.12
N LEU A 24 -1.27 -4.57 4.69
CA LEU A 24 -1.40 -3.81 5.92
C LEU A 24 -0.91 -4.66 7.10
N GLU A 25 0.01 -4.11 7.90
CA GLU A 25 0.57 -4.83 9.05
C GLU A 25 -0.29 -4.67 10.32
N THR A 26 -1.27 -3.78 10.28
CA THR A 26 -2.22 -3.50 11.36
C THR A 26 -3.64 -3.84 10.94
N ALA A 27 -4.59 -3.77 11.88
CA ALA A 27 -6.00 -3.73 11.54
C ALA A 27 -6.28 -2.55 10.58
N LYS A 28 -7.23 -2.74 9.66
CA LYS A 28 -7.71 -1.70 8.73
C LYS A 28 -8.23 -0.50 9.54
N PRO A 29 -7.65 0.71 9.38
CA PRO A 29 -8.21 1.91 9.98
C PRO A 29 -9.62 2.16 9.46
N ALA A 30 -10.55 2.59 10.32
CA ALA A 30 -11.92 2.89 9.92
C ALA A 30 -12.00 3.98 8.83
N GLU A 31 -11.04 4.89 8.83
CA GLU A 31 -10.91 5.98 7.86
C GLU A 31 -10.41 5.52 6.49
N LEU A 32 -9.91 4.29 6.36
CA LEU A 32 -9.31 3.80 5.11
C LEU A 32 -10.38 3.43 4.08
N GLN A 33 -10.64 4.33 3.14
CA GLN A 33 -11.64 4.17 2.07
C GLN A 33 -11.02 4.15 0.67
N GLU A 34 -11.65 3.40 -0.23
CA GLU A 34 -11.30 3.41 -1.66
C GLU A 34 -11.51 4.80 -2.27
N GLY A 35 -10.69 5.15 -3.25
CA GLY A 35 -10.67 6.48 -3.86
C GLY A 35 -9.81 7.50 -3.13
N MET A 36 -9.41 7.26 -1.88
CA MET A 36 -8.53 8.17 -1.14
C MET A 36 -7.17 8.32 -1.81
N ARG A 37 -6.67 9.56 -1.79
CA ARG A 37 -5.37 9.92 -2.36
C ARG A 37 -4.38 10.16 -1.24
N PHE A 38 -3.19 9.64 -1.44
CA PHE A 38 -2.06 9.77 -0.54
C PHE A 38 -0.96 10.48 -1.31
N ALA A 39 -0.49 11.60 -0.77
CA ALA A 39 0.67 12.29 -1.30
C ALA A 39 1.93 11.82 -0.57
N GLN A 40 3.06 11.78 -1.29
CA GLN A 40 4.38 11.50 -0.73
C GLN A 40 4.43 10.18 0.06
N ILE A 41 3.83 9.12 -0.47
CA ILE A 41 4.01 7.78 0.09
C ILE A 41 5.47 7.40 -0.07
N GLU A 42 6.12 7.12 1.06
CA GLU A 42 7.49 6.63 1.11
C GLU A 42 7.52 5.10 0.98
N VAL A 43 8.29 4.61 0.01
CA VAL A 43 8.60 3.18 -0.13
C VAL A 43 10.10 2.98 -0.09
N ASN A 44 10.55 2.29 0.95
CA ASN A 44 11.93 1.86 1.09
C ASN A 44 12.14 0.53 0.34
N MET A 45 12.95 0.56 -0.72
CA MET A 45 13.29 -0.60 -1.55
C MET A 45 14.67 -1.18 -1.20
N GLY A 46 15.16 -0.93 0.02
CA GLY A 46 16.46 -1.40 0.49
C GLY A 46 17.59 -0.78 -0.33
N GLN A 47 18.39 -1.62 -0.99
CA GLN A 47 19.55 -1.19 -1.78
C GLN A 47 19.22 -0.28 -2.98
N TRP A 48 17.97 -0.29 -3.43
CA TRP A 48 17.49 0.55 -4.52
C TRP A 48 17.14 1.98 -4.06
N GLY A 49 17.16 2.22 -2.75
CA GLY A 49 16.87 3.51 -2.15
C GLY A 49 15.42 3.66 -1.69
N VAL A 50 15.06 4.91 -1.41
CA VAL A 50 13.74 5.32 -0.93
C VAL A 50 13.08 6.13 -2.03
N PHE A 51 11.84 5.77 -2.36
CA PHE A 51 11.06 6.46 -3.37
C PHE A 51 9.83 7.11 -2.75
N HIS A 52 9.45 8.26 -3.29
CA HIS A 52 8.24 8.98 -2.90
C HIS A 52 7.30 9.10 -4.09
N PHE A 53 6.05 8.69 -3.91
CA PHE A 53 5.03 8.81 -4.96
C PHE A 53 3.70 9.27 -4.40
N ASP A 54 2.94 9.96 -5.24
CA ASP A 54 1.53 10.18 -4.98
C ASP A 54 0.75 8.97 -5.50
N ALA A 55 -0.26 8.50 -4.77
CA ALA A 55 -1.05 7.35 -5.18
C ALA A 55 -2.51 7.46 -4.73
N GLN A 56 -3.40 6.78 -5.45
CA GLN A 56 -4.80 6.60 -5.09
C GLN A 56 -5.05 5.16 -4.67
N LEU A 57 -5.72 4.95 -3.55
CA LEU A 57 -6.20 3.63 -3.14
C LEU A 57 -7.37 3.22 -4.04
N ILE A 58 -7.22 2.10 -4.75
CA ILE A 58 -8.19 1.61 -5.72
C ILE A 58 -9.06 0.50 -5.15
N SER A 59 -8.47 -0.36 -4.32
CA SER A 59 -9.22 -1.44 -3.69
C SER A 59 -8.60 -1.88 -2.36
N ILE A 60 -9.48 -2.40 -1.49
CA ILE A 60 -9.10 -3.04 -0.23
C ILE A 60 -9.67 -4.45 -0.24
N SER A 61 -8.80 -5.45 -0.28
CA SER A 61 -9.17 -6.88 -0.29
C SER A 61 -8.61 -7.61 0.93
N GLU A 62 -9.20 -8.74 1.29
CA GLU A 62 -8.66 -9.61 2.34
C GLU A 62 -7.86 -10.75 1.72
N ARG A 63 -6.63 -10.96 2.20
CA ARG A 63 -5.84 -12.15 1.86
C ARG A 63 -5.89 -13.11 3.03
N LYS A 64 -6.49 -14.29 2.82
CA LYS A 64 -6.51 -15.38 3.79
C LYS A 64 -5.40 -16.37 3.46
N VAL A 65 -4.50 -16.59 4.41
CA VAL A 65 -3.47 -17.63 4.35
C VAL A 65 -3.74 -18.62 5.46
N ILE A 66 -3.77 -19.90 5.13
CA ILE A 66 -3.77 -20.97 6.12
C ILE A 66 -2.30 -21.21 6.46
N ASP A 67 -1.93 -20.98 7.71
CA ASP A 67 -0.58 -21.26 8.18
C ASP A 67 -0.36 -22.79 8.36
N GLY A 68 0.87 -23.20 8.64
CA GLY A 68 1.20 -24.61 8.88
C GLY A 68 0.58 -25.23 10.13
N LYS A 69 -0.12 -24.44 10.96
CA LYS A 69 -0.84 -24.86 12.18
C LYS A 69 -2.36 -24.80 12.00
N ASN A 70 -2.84 -24.68 10.76
CA ASN A 70 -4.27 -24.58 10.43
C ASN A 70 -4.94 -23.28 10.91
N GLU A 71 -4.17 -22.25 11.29
CA GLU A 71 -4.67 -20.94 11.65
C GLU A 71 -4.89 -20.10 10.38
N THR A 72 -6.06 -19.47 10.26
CA THR A 72 -6.36 -18.56 9.14
C THR A 72 -5.88 -17.17 9.48
N ILE A 73 -4.80 -16.74 8.83
CA ILE A 73 -4.28 -15.38 8.93
C ILE A 73 -4.95 -14.55 7.83
N THR A 74 -5.80 -13.60 8.23
CA THR A 74 -6.39 -12.61 7.34
C THR A 74 -5.56 -11.34 7.35
N THR A 75 -4.93 -11.00 6.23
CA THR A 75 -4.15 -9.77 6.07
C THR A 75 -4.81 -8.87 5.03
N PRO A 76 -5.20 -7.63 5.37
CA PRO A 76 -5.73 -6.69 4.39
C PRO A 76 -4.69 -6.33 3.33
N ARG A 77 -5.07 -6.41 2.06
CA ARG A 77 -4.28 -5.99 0.91
C ARG A 77 -4.87 -4.71 0.33
N LEU A 78 -4.01 -3.71 0.20
CA LEU A 78 -4.30 -2.41 -0.38
C LEU A 78 -3.72 -2.36 -1.80
N SER A 79 -4.53 -1.95 -2.77
CA SER A 79 -4.07 -1.75 -4.15
C SER A 79 -4.03 -0.27 -4.46
N PHE A 80 -2.85 0.26 -4.77
CA PHE A 80 -2.65 1.65 -5.09
C PHE A 80 -2.35 1.84 -6.57
N ARG A 81 -2.88 2.91 -7.17
CA ARG A 81 -2.48 3.42 -8.49
C ARG A 81 -1.62 4.66 -8.29
N PHE A 82 -0.48 4.74 -8.93
CA PHE A 82 0.35 5.94 -8.87
C PHE A 82 -0.31 7.10 -9.62
N LEU A 83 -0.25 8.28 -9.02
CA LEU A 83 -0.70 9.55 -9.57
C LEU A 83 0.53 10.32 -10.03
N ASN A 84 0.42 11.00 -11.18
CA ASN A 84 1.51 11.78 -11.77
C ASN A 84 2.77 10.97 -12.11
N VAL A 85 2.61 9.74 -12.62
CA VAL A 85 3.71 9.05 -13.32
C VAL A 85 3.88 9.71 -14.69
N SER A 86 4.45 10.90 -14.71
CA SER A 86 4.95 11.47 -15.96
C SER A 86 6.08 10.54 -16.41
N PRO A 87 6.09 10.04 -17.66
CA PRO A 87 7.27 9.43 -18.22
C PRO A 87 8.32 10.54 -18.32
N THR A 88 9.14 10.67 -17.30
CA THR A 88 10.26 11.60 -17.30
C THR A 88 11.43 10.88 -16.71
N VAL A 89 12.09 10.07 -17.55
CA VAL A 89 13.53 10.15 -17.79
C VAL A 89 13.79 9.58 -19.20
N GLU A 90 14.08 10.46 -20.17
CA GLU A 90 15.20 10.30 -21.10
C GLU A 90 16.02 11.58 -21.01
#